data_AF-A0A931CRE7-F1
#
_entry.id   AF-A0A931CRE7-F1
#
_cell.length_a   1.000
_cell.length_b   1.000
_cell.length_c   1.000
_cell.angle_alpha   90.00
_cell.angle_beta   90.00
_cell.angle_gamma   90.00
#
_symmetry.space_group_name_H-M   'P 1'
#
loop_
_entity.id
_entity.type
_entity.pdbx_description
1 polymer ?
#
loop_
_entity_poly.entity_id
_entity_poly.type
_entity_poly.pdbx_seq_one_letter_code
_entity_poly.pdbx_strand_id
1 'polypeptide(L)'
;MTNFNTALTCGDFAQGRLTAVIDVPMGSCLKIEWDWDACVFHLGRVEPMIFAKPVNYGFIVIVPGDDRDAGDRWQTLDDLGGRRQQRRAAQ
;
A
#
# COMPACT_ATOMS: atom_id res chain seq x y z
N MET A 1 -1.46 -11.39 13.48
CA MET A 1 -2.24 -10.49 12.60
C MET A 1 -2.20 -11.04 11.18
N THR A 2 -3.25 -10.86 10.40
CA THR A 2 -3.33 -11.38 9.03
C THR A 2 -2.38 -10.63 8.12
N ASN A 3 -1.57 -11.35 7.33
CA ASN A 3 -0.78 -10.76 6.26
C ASN A 3 -1.69 -10.52 5.03
N PHE A 4 -2.14 -9.28 4.83
CA PHE A 4 -3.04 -8.95 3.73
C PHE A 4 -2.41 -9.14 2.35
N ASN A 5 -1.08 -9.14 2.25
CA ASN A 5 -0.35 -9.33 1.00
C ASN A 5 -0.56 -10.74 0.42
N THR A 6 -0.84 -11.73 1.29
CA THR A 6 -1.09 -13.12 0.87
C THR A 6 -2.52 -13.55 1.12
N ALA A 7 -3.24 -12.90 2.03
CA ALA A 7 -4.61 -13.26 2.38
C ALA A 7 -5.66 -12.72 1.39
N LEU A 8 -5.34 -11.69 0.60
CA LEU A 8 -6.28 -11.01 -0.29
C LEU A 8 -5.71 -10.93 -1.71
N THR A 9 -6.60 -10.87 -2.71
CA THR A 9 -6.29 -10.66 -4.13
C THR A 9 -6.75 -9.28 -4.59
N CYS A 10 -6.35 -8.84 -5.78
CA CYS A 10 -6.75 -7.54 -6.35
C CYS A 10 -8.26 -7.39 -6.59
N GLY A 11 -8.98 -8.50 -6.64
CA GLY A 11 -10.39 -8.55 -7.04
C GLY A 11 -10.53 -8.97 -8.50
N ASP A 12 -11.67 -8.63 -9.10
CA ASP A 12 -11.98 -8.86 -10.51
C ASP A 12 -11.94 -7.53 -11.26
N PHE A 13 -10.72 -7.11 -11.63
CA PHE A 13 -10.51 -5.83 -12.32
C PHE A 13 -11.20 -5.80 -13.69
N ALA A 14 -11.33 -6.94 -14.36
CA ALA A 14 -11.96 -7.05 -15.68
C ALA A 14 -13.46 -6.72 -15.60
N GLN A 15 -14.08 -7.00 -14.46
CA GLN A 15 -15.46 -6.60 -14.15
C GLN A 15 -15.55 -5.27 -13.37
N GLY A 16 -14.44 -4.53 -13.23
CA GLY A 16 -14.41 -3.25 -12.53
C GLY A 16 -14.54 -3.37 -11.01
N ARG A 17 -14.27 -4.53 -10.42
CA ARG A 17 -14.37 -4.76 -8.97
C ARG A 17 -12.98 -4.96 -8.37
N LEU A 18 -12.58 -4.06 -7.47
CA LEU A 18 -11.28 -4.12 -6.79
C LEU A 18 -11.44 -4.35 -5.29
N THR A 19 -10.44 -4.99 -4.69
CA THR A 19 -10.32 -5.11 -3.23
C THR A 19 -9.34 -4.06 -2.71
N ALA A 20 -9.84 -3.16 -1.88
CA ALA A 20 -9.05 -2.18 -1.15
C ALA A 20 -9.06 -2.49 0.34
N VAL A 21 -7.91 -2.33 0.98
CA VAL A 21 -7.75 -2.32 2.43
C VAL A 21 -7.71 -0.86 2.87
N ILE A 22 -8.46 -0.52 3.93
CA ILE A 22 -8.53 0.84 4.47
C ILE A 22 -7.55 0.95 5.64
N ASP A 23 -6.69 1.97 5.59
CA ASP A 23 -5.63 2.21 6.57
C ASP A 23 -6.04 3.39 7.46
N VAL A 24 -6.55 4.46 6.84
CA VAL A 24 -6.96 5.69 7.51
C VAL A 24 -8.45 5.90 7.29
N PRO A 25 -9.29 5.79 8.32
CA PRO A 25 -10.72 6.04 8.18
C PRO A 25 -10.99 7.53 7.95
N MET A 26 -12.07 7.82 7.23
CA MET A 26 -12.60 9.17 7.06
C MET A 26 -12.75 9.88 8.41
N GLY A 27 -12.34 11.14 8.47
CA GLY A 27 -12.35 11.97 9.67
C GLY A 27 -11.13 11.78 10.57
N SER A 28 -10.25 10.80 10.29
CA SER A 28 -9.02 10.62 11.07
C SER A 28 -7.95 11.64 10.70
N CYS A 29 -7.20 12.10 11.71
CA CYS A 29 -5.95 12.83 11.55
C CYS A 29 -4.71 11.94 11.75
N LEU A 30 -4.91 10.65 12.07
CA LEU A 30 -3.84 9.69 12.26
C LEU A 30 -3.44 9.14 10.90
N LYS A 31 -2.25 9.50 10.43
CA LYS A 31 -1.69 8.88 9.22
C LYS A 31 -1.15 7.50 9.61
N ILE A 32 -2.00 6.52 9.41
CA ILE A 32 -1.69 5.10 9.59
C ILE A 32 -1.24 4.54 8.24
N GLU A 33 -0.23 3.68 8.25
CA GLU A 33 0.33 3.05 7.06
C GLU A 33 0.54 1.55 7.29
N TRP A 34 0.28 0.74 6.26
CA TRP A 34 0.62 -0.68 6.27
C TRP A 34 2.14 -0.88 6.10
N ASP A 35 2.77 -1.53 7.07
CA ASP A 35 4.14 -2.02 6.95
C ASP A 35 4.15 -3.38 6.25
N TRP A 36 4.73 -3.42 5.05
CA TRP A 36 4.78 -4.60 4.20
C TRP A 36 5.67 -5.73 4.76
N ASP A 37 6.71 -5.38 5.52
CA ASP A 37 7.67 -6.33 6.05
C ASP A 37 7.17 -6.88 7.39
N ALA A 38 6.72 -6.00 8.27
CA ALA A 38 6.21 -6.38 9.59
C ALA A 38 4.76 -6.89 9.56
N CYS A 39 4.03 -6.65 8.47
CA CYS A 39 2.62 -7.01 8.30
C CYS A 39 1.73 -6.46 9.42
N VAL A 40 1.92 -5.18 9.74
CA VAL A 40 1.16 -4.45 10.76
C VAL A 40 0.84 -3.04 10.29
N PHE A 41 -0.25 -2.47 10.80
CA PHE A 41 -0.50 -1.04 10.68
C PHE A 41 0.32 -0.28 11.72
N HIS A 42 1.10 0.70 11.27
CA HIS A 42 1.85 1.59 12.15
C HIS A 42 1.38 3.03 11.98
N LEU A 43 1.46 3.81 13.06
CA LEU A 43 1.22 5.24 13.02
C LEU A 43 2.47 5.93 12.46
N GLY A 44 2.39 6.46 11.24
CA GLY A 44 3.47 7.24 10.64
C GLY A 44 3.58 8.64 11.25
N ARG A 45 2.45 9.35 11.41
CA ARG A 45 2.38 10.67 12.06
C ARG A 45 0.98 11.04 12.51
N VAL A 46 0.88 11.99 13.42
CA VAL A 46 -0.37 12.69 13.76
C VAL A 46 -0.43 14.00 12.96
N GLU A 47 -1.45 14.16 12.13
CA GLU A 47 -1.67 15.37 11.35
C GLU A 47 -2.52 16.39 12.15
N PRO A 48 -2.45 17.70 11.83
CA PRO A 48 -3.37 18.68 12.41
C PRO A 48 -4.83 18.33 12.09
N MET A 49 -5.73 18.46 13.07
CA MET A 49 -7.14 18.10 12.93
C MET A 49 -7.89 18.82 11.79
N ILE A 50 -7.45 20.03 11.42
CA ILE A 50 -8.00 20.77 10.27
C ILE A 50 -7.77 20.05 8.93
N PHE A 51 -6.89 19.04 8.90
CA PHE A 51 -6.59 18.17 7.76
C PHE A 51 -7.05 16.73 7.97
N ALA A 52 -8.03 16.50 8.85
CA ALA A 52 -8.70 15.21 8.96
C ALA A 52 -9.09 14.69 7.57
N LYS A 53 -8.79 13.42 7.28
CA LYS A 53 -8.98 12.88 5.93
C LYS A 53 -10.45 12.98 5.54
N PRO A 54 -10.79 13.63 4.41
CA PRO A 54 -12.19 13.83 4.03
C PRO A 54 -12.85 12.55 3.51
N VAL A 55 -12.07 11.49 3.28
CA VAL A 55 -12.49 10.18 2.79
C VAL A 55 -11.65 9.09 3.47
N ASN A 56 -12.10 7.83 3.36
CA ASN A 56 -11.26 6.69 3.71
C ASN A 56 -10.04 6.63 2.77
N TYR A 57 -8.87 6.35 3.32
CA TYR A 57 -7.62 6.17 2.57
C TYR A 57 -7.07 4.76 2.82
N GLY A 58 -6.42 4.21 1.81
CA GLY A 58 -5.89 2.86 1.88
C GLY A 58 -5.17 2.44 0.60
N PHE A 59 -4.98 1.14 0.42
CA PHE A 59 -4.29 0.57 -0.74
C PHE A 59 -5.09 -0.56 -1.38
N ILE A 60 -4.87 -0.79 -2.67
CA ILE A 60 -5.39 -1.96 -3.39
C ILE A 60 -4.46 -3.13 -3.12
N VAL A 61 -5.02 -4.28 -2.77
CA VAL A 61 -4.21 -5.47 -2.51
C VAL A 61 -3.68 -6.02 -3.84
N ILE A 62 -2.41 -5.71 -4.13
CA ILE A 62 -1.57 -6.22 -5.22
C ILE A 62 -2.18 -6.03 -6.63
N VAL A 63 -1.52 -5.23 -7.48
CA VAL A 63 -1.52 -5.46 -8.94
C VAL A 63 -0.10 -5.90 -9.33
N PRO A 64 0.16 -7.18 -9.61
CA PRO A 64 1.39 -7.62 -10.24
C PRO A 64 1.06 -7.86 -11.72
N GLY A 65 1.32 -6.86 -12.56
CA GLY A 65 1.17 -7.06 -14.00
C GLY A 65 1.37 -5.85 -14.89
N ASP A 66 1.08 -4.62 -14.44
CA ASP A 66 1.09 -3.48 -15.36
C ASP A 66 1.31 -2.14 -14.62
N ASP A 67 2.58 -1.82 -14.36
CA ASP A 67 3.02 -0.50 -13.88
C ASP A 67 3.03 0.49 -15.07
N ARG A 68 1.84 0.99 -15.42
CA ARG A 68 1.65 1.96 -16.51
C ARG A 68 2.22 3.35 -16.21
N ASP A 69 2.69 3.61 -14.99
CA ASP A 69 3.39 4.86 -14.65
C ASP A 69 4.91 4.76 -14.87
N ALA A 70 5.47 3.54 -14.98
CA ALA A 70 6.88 3.30 -15.32
C ALA A 70 7.11 2.77 -16.73
N GLY A 71 6.05 2.56 -17.54
CA GLY A 71 6.13 2.10 -18.92
C GLY A 71 6.71 0.69 -19.07
N ASP A 72 6.15 -0.29 -18.37
CA ASP A 72 6.56 -1.71 -18.40
C ASP A 72 7.97 -2.00 -17.87
N ARG A 73 8.59 -1.03 -17.19
CA ARG A 73 9.97 -1.15 -16.70
C ARG A 73 10.17 -2.25 -15.65
N TRP A 74 9.11 -2.68 -14.97
CA TRP A 74 9.18 -3.65 -13.88
C TRP A 74 8.07 -4.68 -14.04
N GLN A 75 8.42 -5.88 -14.51
CA GLN A 75 7.47 -6.94 -14.82
C GLN A 75 7.45 -8.03 -13.75
N THR A 76 8.50 -8.11 -12.96
CA THR A 76 8.71 -9.06 -11.88
C THR A 76 9.22 -8.34 -10.63
N LEU A 77 9.10 -8.98 -9.46
CA LEU A 77 9.62 -8.43 -8.19
C LEU A 77 11.13 -8.15 -8.23
N ASP A 78 11.87 -8.92 -9.04
CA ASP A 78 13.32 -8.79 -9.20
C ASP A 78 13.71 -7.57 -10.04
N ASP A 79 12.80 -7.05 -10.84
CA ASP A 79 13.06 -5.88 -11.67
C ASP A 79 13.15 -4.61 -10.84
N LEU A 80 12.49 -4.54 -9.67
CA LEU A 80 12.52 -3.39 -8.75
C LEU A 80 13.95 -3.15 -8.22
N GLY A 81 14.78 -2.49 -9.03
CA GLY A 81 16.21 -2.30 -8.79
C GLY A 81 16.52 -1.81 -7.38
N GLY A 82 17.73 -2.14 -6.91
CA GLY A 82 18.21 -2.18 -5.52
C GLY A 82 18.00 -0.98 -4.57
N ARG A 83 17.16 0.02 -4.86
CA ARG A 83 16.72 1.03 -3.88
C ARG A 83 16.01 0.42 -2.66
N ARG A 84 15.28 -0.69 -2.83
CA ARG A 84 14.70 -1.43 -1.69
C ARG A 84 15.76 -2.20 -0.90
N GLN A 85 16.78 -2.74 -1.56
CA GLN A 85 17.95 -3.38 -0.92
C GLN A 85 18.85 -2.34 -0.21
N GLN A 86 18.99 -1.13 -0.77
CA GLN A 86 19.79 -0.03 -0.20
C GLN A 86 19.21 0.52 1.10
N ARG A 87 17.88 0.55 1.28
CA ARG A 87 17.26 0.92 2.58
C ARG A 87 17.44 -0.17 3.65
N ARG A 88 17.53 -1.45 3.27
CA ARG A 88 17.84 -2.56 4.19
C ARG A 88 19.32 -2.64 4.59
N ALA A 89 20.22 -2.14 3.75
CA ALA A 89 21.66 -2.07 4.06
C ALA A 89 22.05 -0.84 4.91
N ALA A 90 21.13 0.08 5.14
CA ALA A 90 21.33 1.32 5.90
C ALA A 90 20.62 1.32 7.28
N GLN A 91 20.14 0.16 7.73
CA GLN A 91 19.69 -0.10 9.10
C GLN A 91 20.63 -1.08 9.78
#